data_AF-A0A8E2ED62-F1
#
_entry.id   AF-A0A8E2ED62-F1
#
_cell.length_a   1.000
_cell.length_b   1.000
_cell.length_c   1.000
_cell.angle_alpha   90.00
_cell.angle_beta   90.00
_cell.angle_gamma   90.00
#
_symmetry.space_group_name_H-M   'P 1'
#
loop_
_entity.id
_entity.type
_entity.pdbx_description
1 polymer ?
#
loop_
_entity_poly.entity_id
_entity_poly.type
_entity_poly.pdbx_seq_one_letter_code
_entity_poly.pdbx_strand_id
1 'polypeptide(L)'
;MSPPSPLSFFQRYGLDDGAKLVCHEVVNGVYEGWDIRAIECQGYCSYTVIVIPKMHAVGERGGGREQKEGHQRDKVVQLQPSEIVEKARIVQFRPEQHKLDLSVTEAAKKVYGAYAPQVKELEVELGLRVMLRVYEVEFIVGMPYSRFQNCGRMMDEKKWSMQIKLVKGFAGFMAKGWRGTLGDDDSGCDGNSGARKLTGKVGANITIKLEKLAQQLPSSPLRTKARNTLATLPLLENLPVILNHGDIVPSNIMLDPSTGELIGLVDWAEAEWLPFGTCLYGLEHLLGWLDLGTSDARPQFVYYDRAEQLREVFWEELRIQIPEVMRWIDSVMLARDIGILLWFGYAWDEGRINRVVNSKEDAEELECLEVFLNLEDRRAMAKL
;
A
#
# COMPACT_ATOMS: atom_id res chain seq x y z
N MET A 1 -2.44 -2.22 12.98
CA MET A 1 -3.29 -1.20 12.31
C MET A 1 -4.02 -0.45 13.41
N SER A 2 -3.96 0.89 13.46
CA SER A 2 -4.63 1.64 14.54
C SER A 2 -6.13 1.31 14.57
N PRO A 3 -6.73 1.07 15.76
CA PRO A 3 -8.13 0.70 15.87
C PRO A 3 -9.02 1.80 15.25
N PRO A 4 -10.16 1.44 14.63
CA PRO A 4 -11.06 2.41 14.04
C PRO A 4 -11.51 3.40 15.13
N SER A 5 -11.14 4.66 14.96
CA SER A 5 -11.63 5.75 15.81
C SER A 5 -13.17 5.71 15.82
N PRO A 6 -13.83 5.83 16.99
CA PRO A 6 -15.29 5.86 17.06
C PRO A 6 -15.87 7.11 16.36
N LEU A 7 -15.04 8.14 16.15
CA LEU A 7 -15.40 9.34 15.43
C LEU A 7 -15.28 9.15 13.91
N SER A 8 -16.26 9.68 13.18
CA SER A 8 -16.23 9.76 11.72
C SER A 8 -15.06 10.64 11.23
N PHE A 9 -14.68 10.52 9.95
CA PHE A 9 -13.65 11.39 9.36
C PHE A 9 -13.92 12.87 9.64
N PHE A 10 -15.15 13.33 9.39
CA PHE A 10 -15.53 14.74 9.57
C PHE A 10 -15.40 15.17 11.03
N GLN A 11 -15.88 14.35 11.96
CA GLN A 11 -15.78 14.63 13.40
C GLN A 11 -14.33 14.75 13.90
N ARG A 12 -13.42 13.88 13.41
CA ARG A 12 -11.99 13.94 13.76
C ARG A 12 -11.34 15.27 13.38
N TYR A 13 -11.82 15.89 12.31
CA TYR A 13 -11.31 17.18 11.81
C TYR A 13 -12.21 18.37 12.21
N GLY A 14 -13.12 18.19 13.17
CA GLY A 14 -13.98 19.28 13.67
C GLY A 14 -15.00 19.79 12.64
N LEU A 15 -15.36 18.96 11.66
CA LEU A 15 -16.41 19.22 10.68
C LEU A 15 -17.72 18.57 11.14
N ASP A 16 -18.84 19.24 10.86
CA ASP A 16 -20.17 18.70 11.10
C ASP A 16 -20.61 17.72 10.00
N ASP A 17 -21.75 17.06 10.21
CA ASP A 17 -22.30 16.07 9.27
C ASP A 17 -22.70 16.69 7.92
N GLY A 18 -22.89 18.01 7.85
CA GLY A 18 -23.17 18.75 6.62
C GLY A 18 -21.96 18.81 5.68
N ALA A 19 -20.74 18.72 6.20
CA ALA A 19 -19.52 18.69 5.38
C ALA A 19 -19.50 17.52 4.39
N LYS A 20 -20.12 16.38 4.74
CA LYS A 20 -20.26 15.24 3.83
C LYS A 20 -21.12 15.59 2.61
N LEU A 21 -22.21 16.33 2.81
CA LEU A 21 -23.09 16.76 1.72
C LEU A 21 -22.35 17.69 0.76
N VAL A 22 -21.59 18.63 1.31
CA VAL A 22 -20.72 19.53 0.51
C VAL A 22 -19.72 18.75 -0.34
N CYS A 23 -19.05 17.75 0.25
CA CYS A 23 -18.16 16.85 -0.51
C CYS A 23 -18.90 16.14 -1.65
N HIS A 24 -20.12 15.66 -1.41
CA HIS A 24 -20.93 14.96 -2.42
C HIS A 24 -21.43 15.92 -3.51
N GLU A 25 -21.80 17.15 -3.17
CA GLU A 25 -22.20 18.18 -4.14
C GLU A 25 -21.06 18.52 -5.10
N VAL A 26 -19.84 18.70 -4.59
CA VAL A 26 -18.66 18.92 -5.43
C VAL A 26 -18.39 17.72 -6.34
N VAL A 27 -18.47 16.50 -5.81
CA VAL A 27 -18.29 15.28 -6.64
C VAL A 27 -19.36 15.21 -7.73
N ASN A 28 -20.63 15.50 -7.43
CA ASN A 28 -21.68 15.52 -8.43
C ASN A 28 -21.46 16.60 -9.50
N GLY A 29 -20.91 17.76 -9.13
CA GLY A 29 -20.57 18.83 -10.07
C GLY A 29 -19.42 18.45 -11.01
N VAL A 30 -18.41 17.73 -10.51
CA VAL A 30 -17.27 17.26 -11.31
C VAL A 30 -17.62 16.05 -12.18
N TYR A 31 -18.43 15.12 -11.66
CA TYR A 31 -18.82 13.88 -12.33
C TYR A 31 -20.31 13.85 -12.66
N GLU A 32 -20.77 14.83 -13.44
CA GLU A 32 -22.17 14.92 -13.85
C GLU A 32 -22.62 13.64 -14.58
N GLY A 33 -23.72 13.05 -14.13
CA GLY A 33 -24.25 11.80 -14.70
C GLY A 33 -23.57 10.52 -14.19
N TRP A 34 -22.72 10.59 -13.17
CA TRP A 34 -22.11 9.43 -12.51
C TRP A 34 -22.85 9.09 -11.21
N ASP A 35 -22.75 7.84 -10.77
CA ASP A 35 -23.19 7.39 -9.46
C ASP A 35 -22.04 7.52 -8.46
N ILE A 36 -22.33 8.15 -7.31
CA ILE A 36 -21.44 8.18 -6.16
C ILE A 36 -21.77 6.98 -5.27
N ARG A 37 -20.75 6.17 -4.93
CA ARG A 37 -20.87 5.06 -3.99
C ARG A 37 -19.92 5.26 -2.82
N ALA A 38 -20.44 5.05 -1.62
CA ALA A 38 -19.59 4.99 -0.43
C ALA A 38 -18.75 3.70 -0.45
N ILE A 39 -17.51 3.78 0.03
CA ILE A 39 -16.73 2.59 0.35
C ILE A 39 -17.09 2.09 1.75
N GLU A 40 -17.10 0.77 1.93
CA GLU A 40 -17.49 0.09 3.18
C GLU A 40 -16.61 0.51 4.36
N CYS A 41 -15.30 0.67 4.14
CA CYS A 41 -14.35 1.08 5.16
C CYS A 41 -13.67 2.39 4.75
N GLN A 42 -13.83 3.44 5.57
CA GLN A 42 -13.15 4.72 5.37
C GLN A 42 -11.76 4.70 6.03
N GLY A 43 -10.76 5.25 5.35
CA GLY A 43 -9.42 5.42 5.90
C GLY A 43 -9.38 6.46 7.03
N TYR A 44 -8.28 6.47 7.78
CA TYR A 44 -8.05 7.51 8.79
C TYR A 44 -7.76 8.87 8.13
N CYS A 45 -6.90 8.86 7.10
CA CYS A 45 -6.30 10.04 6.48
C CYS A 45 -7.16 10.72 5.42
N SER A 46 -8.24 10.08 4.96
CA SER A 46 -9.09 10.60 3.89
C SER A 46 -10.55 10.22 4.06
N TYR A 47 -11.44 11.07 3.54
CA TYR A 47 -12.78 10.66 3.17
C TYR A 47 -12.79 10.26 1.70
N THR A 48 -13.26 9.05 1.39
CA THR A 48 -13.14 8.45 0.08
C THR A 48 -14.49 7.98 -0.46
N VAL A 49 -14.73 8.25 -1.74
CA VAL A 49 -15.90 7.75 -2.49
C VAL A 49 -15.46 7.14 -3.81
N ILE A 50 -16.26 6.21 -4.33
CA ILE A 50 -16.12 5.69 -5.70
C ILE A 50 -17.13 6.42 -6.58
N VAL A 51 -16.70 6.90 -7.74
CA VAL A 51 -17.59 7.41 -8.78
C VAL A 51 -17.59 6.45 -9.97
N ILE A 52 -18.79 6.13 -10.46
CA ILE A 52 -18.99 5.15 -11.53
C ILE A 52 -19.93 5.74 -12.59
N PRO A 53 -19.65 5.65 -13.90
CA PRO A 53 -20.57 6.13 -14.93
C PRO A 53 -21.93 5.44 -14.83
N LYS A 54 -23.04 6.19 -14.93
CA LYS A 54 -24.38 5.59 -14.96
C LYS A 54 -24.60 4.79 -16.25
N MET A 55 -25.21 3.62 -16.13
CA MET A 55 -25.84 2.96 -17.28
C MET A 55 -27.16 3.65 -17.60
N HIS A 56 -27.30 4.22 -18.80
CA HIS A 56 -28.63 4.52 -19.31
C HIS A 56 -29.31 3.19 -19.68
N ALA A 57 -30.34 2.82 -18.91
CA ALA A 57 -31.16 1.65 -19.18
C ALA A 57 -31.70 1.71 -20.62
N VAL A 58 -31.57 0.59 -21.34
CA VAL A 58 -32.26 0.38 -22.62
C VAL A 58 -33.75 0.56 -22.34
N GLY A 59 -34.34 1.64 -22.85
CA GLY A 59 -35.78 1.75 -22.89
C GLY A 59 -36.33 0.53 -23.62
N GLU A 60 -37.16 -0.24 -22.92
CA GLU A 60 -38.02 -1.25 -23.56
C GLU A 60 -38.70 -0.55 -24.74
N ARG A 61 -38.31 -0.92 -25.97
CA ARG A 61 -39.08 -0.52 -27.15
C ARG A 61 -40.38 -1.29 -27.12
N GLY A 62 -41.35 -0.75 -26.39
CA GLY A 62 -42.75 -0.96 -26.67
C GLY A 62 -42.98 -0.60 -28.13
N GLY A 63 -43.55 -1.55 -28.88
CA GLY A 63 -43.88 -1.36 -30.29
C GLY A 63 -44.82 -0.17 -30.49
N GLY A 64 -44.42 0.76 -31.34
CA GLY A 64 -45.23 1.89 -31.77
C GLY A 64 -44.57 2.57 -32.96
N ARG A 65 -45.26 2.55 -34.11
CA ARG A 65 -44.84 3.06 -35.42
C ARG A 65 -44.84 4.59 -35.47
N GLU A 66 -43.90 5.12 -36.27
CA GLU A 66 -43.94 6.39 -37.05
C GLU A 66 -43.94 7.72 -36.25
N GLN A 67 -43.25 8.82 -36.60
CA GLN A 67 -42.67 9.34 -37.85
C GLN A 67 -41.63 10.45 -37.54
N LYS A 68 -40.72 10.70 -38.51
CA LYS A 68 -39.86 11.88 -38.83
C LYS A 68 -39.62 13.00 -37.79
N GLU A 69 -38.34 13.32 -37.56
CA GLU A 69 -37.68 14.58 -38.00
C GLU A 69 -36.21 14.63 -37.55
N GLY A 70 -35.39 15.39 -38.29
CA GLY A 70 -33.94 15.46 -38.13
C GLY A 70 -33.51 16.22 -36.88
N HIS A 71 -32.69 15.57 -36.07
CA HIS A 71 -31.75 16.21 -35.16
C HIS A 71 -30.53 15.30 -35.03
N GLN A 72 -29.36 15.93 -35.04
CA GLN A 72 -28.07 15.30 -34.86
C GLN A 72 -28.06 14.64 -33.48
N ARG A 73 -28.40 13.35 -33.43
CA ARG A 73 -28.45 12.58 -32.19
C ARG A 73 -27.03 12.48 -31.67
N ASP A 74 -26.79 13.09 -30.51
CA ASP A 74 -25.69 12.69 -29.63
C ASP A 74 -25.68 11.17 -29.57
N LYS A 75 -24.62 10.56 -30.10
CA LYS A 75 -24.43 9.12 -30.02
C LYS A 75 -24.19 8.79 -28.55
N VAL A 76 -25.26 8.46 -27.84
CA VAL A 76 -25.18 7.92 -26.47
C VAL A 76 -24.43 6.59 -26.56
N VAL A 77 -23.14 6.60 -26.21
CA VAL A 77 -22.31 5.40 -26.16
C VAL A 77 -22.72 4.61 -24.92
N GLN A 78 -23.36 3.46 -25.12
CA GLN A 78 -23.67 2.51 -24.06
C GLN A 78 -22.38 1.79 -23.64
N LEU A 79 -22.02 1.86 -22.36
CA LEU A 79 -20.85 1.19 -21.81
C LEU A 79 -21.22 -0.21 -21.33
N GLN A 80 -20.35 -1.19 -21.57
CA GLN A 80 -20.46 -2.53 -20.99
C GLN A 80 -20.13 -2.51 -19.49
N PRO A 81 -20.64 -3.47 -18.68
CA PRO A 81 -20.35 -3.52 -17.24
C PRO A 81 -18.86 -3.52 -16.89
N SER A 82 -18.03 -4.19 -17.70
CA SER A 82 -16.57 -4.19 -17.53
C SER A 82 -15.94 -2.82 -17.80
N GLU A 83 -16.37 -2.15 -18.88
CA GLU A 83 -15.91 -0.81 -19.26
C GLU A 83 -16.31 0.25 -18.23
N ILE A 84 -17.45 0.06 -17.54
CA ILE A 84 -17.89 0.93 -16.46
C ILE A 84 -16.97 0.82 -15.24
N VAL A 85 -16.55 -0.40 -14.91
CA VAL A 85 -15.63 -0.64 -13.80
C VAL A 85 -14.23 -0.11 -14.14
N GLU A 86 -13.76 -0.26 -15.37
CA GLU A 86 -12.50 0.34 -15.84
C GLU A 86 -12.52 1.88 -15.83
N LYS A 87 -13.68 2.47 -16.06
CA LYS A 87 -13.88 3.92 -15.98
C LYS A 87 -14.13 4.44 -14.57
N ALA A 88 -14.34 3.56 -13.60
CA ALA A 88 -14.53 3.98 -12.21
C ALA A 88 -13.33 4.81 -11.73
N ARG A 89 -13.60 5.79 -10.88
CA ARG A 89 -12.57 6.60 -10.23
C ARG A 89 -12.83 6.64 -8.73
N ILE A 90 -11.76 6.86 -7.99
CA ILE A 90 -11.82 7.14 -6.57
C ILE A 90 -11.65 8.65 -6.39
N VAL A 91 -12.48 9.26 -5.55
CA VAL A 91 -12.29 10.65 -5.11
C VAL A 91 -11.95 10.64 -3.63
N GLN A 92 -10.79 11.21 -3.28
CA GLN A 92 -10.31 11.32 -1.91
C GLN A 92 -10.25 12.78 -1.46
N PHE A 93 -10.86 13.06 -0.31
CA PHE A 93 -10.75 14.33 0.39
C PHE A 93 -9.75 14.15 1.54
N ARG A 94 -8.65 14.88 1.49
CA ARG A 94 -7.55 14.79 2.46
C ARG A 94 -7.32 16.15 3.11
N PRO A 95 -7.22 16.25 4.45
CA PRO A 95 -6.76 17.47 5.08
C PRO A 95 -5.31 17.77 4.68
N GLU A 96 -4.91 19.03 4.78
CA GLU A 96 -3.56 19.49 4.34
C GLU A 96 -2.42 18.66 4.95
N GLN A 97 -2.55 18.22 6.20
CA GLN A 97 -1.55 17.40 6.90
C GLN A 97 -1.36 15.98 6.31
N HIS A 98 -2.33 15.50 5.53
CA HIS A 98 -2.32 14.18 4.86
C HIS A 98 -2.38 14.29 3.33
N LYS A 99 -2.01 15.45 2.79
CA LYS A 99 -1.97 15.68 1.34
C LYS A 99 -1.07 14.66 0.66
N LEU A 100 -1.42 14.31 -0.56
CA LEU A 100 -0.60 13.45 -1.40
C LEU A 100 0.51 14.29 -2.04
N ASP A 101 1.73 13.76 -2.04
CA ASP A 101 2.82 14.31 -2.84
C ASP A 101 2.63 13.85 -4.30
N LEU A 102 2.14 14.76 -5.15
CA LEU A 102 1.86 14.45 -6.54
C LEU A 102 3.12 13.98 -7.28
N SER A 103 4.29 14.52 -6.96
CA SER A 103 5.56 14.11 -7.60
C SER A 103 5.91 12.65 -7.28
N VAL A 104 5.60 12.21 -6.05
CA VAL A 104 5.78 10.82 -5.62
C VAL A 104 4.77 9.90 -6.32
N THR A 105 3.50 10.29 -6.40
CA THR A 105 2.47 9.48 -7.08
C THR A 105 2.71 9.36 -8.59
N GLU A 106 3.21 10.42 -9.22
CA GLU A 106 3.63 10.40 -10.63
C GLU A 106 4.84 9.50 -10.84
N ALA A 107 5.83 9.57 -9.93
CA ALA A 107 6.97 8.66 -9.97
C ALA A 107 6.56 7.20 -9.78
N ALA A 108 5.57 6.93 -8.90
CA ALA A 108 5.01 5.59 -8.73
C ALA A 108 4.39 5.08 -10.03
N LYS A 109 3.57 5.90 -10.70
CA LYS A 109 3.00 5.54 -12.00
C LYS A 109 4.07 5.33 -13.07
N LYS A 110 5.11 6.17 -13.12
CA LYS A 110 6.24 6.03 -14.07
C LYS A 110 7.01 4.72 -13.86
N VAL A 111 7.34 4.38 -12.61
CA VAL A 111 8.16 3.20 -12.27
C VAL A 111 7.37 1.90 -12.37
N TYR A 112 6.15 1.90 -11.84
CA TYR A 112 5.36 0.68 -11.64
C TYR A 112 4.26 0.47 -12.69
N GLY A 113 3.93 1.47 -13.50
CA GLY A 113 2.97 1.37 -14.59
C GLY A 113 1.58 1.00 -14.08
N ALA A 114 1.02 -0.10 -14.58
CA ALA A 114 -0.30 -0.58 -14.18
C ALA A 114 -0.42 -0.93 -12.69
N TYR A 115 0.70 -1.22 -12.00
CA TYR A 115 0.67 -1.58 -10.58
C TYR A 115 0.44 -0.38 -9.65
N ALA A 116 0.54 0.85 -10.14
CA ALA A 116 0.28 2.07 -9.37
C ALA A 116 -0.88 2.86 -10.00
N PRO A 117 -1.76 3.47 -9.20
CA PRO A 117 -2.84 4.28 -9.73
C PRO A 117 -2.30 5.63 -10.21
N GLN A 118 -2.89 6.16 -11.28
CA GLN A 118 -2.73 7.57 -11.60
C GLN A 118 -3.46 8.42 -10.55
N VAL A 119 -2.83 9.51 -10.12
CA VAL A 119 -3.40 10.48 -9.18
C VAL A 119 -3.38 11.85 -9.82
N LYS A 120 -4.47 12.60 -9.69
CA LYS A 120 -4.52 14.01 -10.03
C LYS A 120 -5.26 14.78 -8.95
N GLU A 121 -4.84 16.02 -8.73
CA GLU A 121 -5.57 16.92 -7.86
C GLU A 121 -6.73 17.58 -8.62
N LEU A 122 -7.87 17.70 -7.95
CA LEU A 122 -9.05 18.42 -8.43
C LEU A 122 -9.04 19.80 -7.77
N GLU A 123 -8.91 20.85 -8.58
CA GLU A 123 -8.97 22.24 -8.12
C GLU A 123 -10.44 22.63 -7.87
N VAL A 124 -10.92 22.37 -6.65
CA VAL A 124 -12.31 22.63 -6.24
C VAL A 124 -12.37 23.37 -4.92
N GLU A 125 -13.33 24.30 -4.81
CA GLU A 125 -13.60 25.02 -3.57
C GLU A 125 -14.76 24.37 -2.82
N LEU A 126 -14.52 23.98 -1.56
CA LEU A 126 -15.53 23.33 -0.72
C LEU A 126 -16.27 24.31 0.20
N GLY A 127 -15.76 25.53 0.41
CA GLY A 127 -16.36 26.48 1.35
C GLY A 127 -16.43 25.99 2.81
N LEU A 128 -15.70 24.92 3.16
CA LEU A 128 -15.64 24.36 4.50
C LEU A 128 -14.68 25.15 5.39
N ARG A 129 -14.91 25.10 6.70
CA ARG A 129 -14.01 25.72 7.71
C ARG A 129 -12.61 25.12 7.72
N VAL A 130 -12.49 23.86 7.31
CA VAL A 130 -11.22 23.14 7.20
C VAL A 130 -10.90 22.93 5.72
N MET A 131 -9.66 23.23 5.36
CA MET A 131 -9.17 23.03 4.00
C MET A 131 -8.95 21.54 3.74
N LEU A 132 -9.67 21.00 2.75
CA LEU A 132 -9.50 19.65 2.23
C LEU A 132 -8.99 19.74 0.79
N ARG A 133 -7.87 19.08 0.50
CA ARG A 133 -7.38 18.82 -0.85
C ARG A 133 -8.18 17.66 -1.44
N VAL A 134 -8.53 17.74 -2.71
CA VAL A 134 -9.37 16.74 -3.38
C VAL A 134 -8.56 16.08 -4.48
N TYR A 135 -8.52 14.75 -4.49
CA TYR A 135 -7.77 13.97 -5.45
C TYR A 135 -8.69 13.01 -6.19
N GLU A 136 -8.57 12.96 -7.52
CA GLU A 136 -9.03 11.82 -8.31
C GLU A 136 -7.90 10.80 -8.37
N VAL A 137 -8.23 9.56 -8.07
CA VAL A 137 -7.32 8.42 -8.09
C VAL A 137 -7.90 7.36 -9.01
N GLU A 138 -7.08 6.82 -9.91
CA GLU A 138 -7.42 5.70 -10.78
C GLU A 138 -7.89 4.50 -9.93
N PHE A 139 -9.02 3.91 -10.31
CA PHE A 139 -9.52 2.73 -9.62
C PHE A 139 -8.79 1.48 -10.12
N ILE A 140 -8.00 0.86 -9.25
CA ILE A 140 -7.38 -0.44 -9.54
C ILE A 140 -8.45 -1.52 -9.42
N VAL A 141 -8.83 -2.10 -10.56
CA VAL A 141 -9.90 -3.11 -10.66
C VAL A 141 -9.38 -4.45 -10.14
N GLY A 142 -9.53 -4.65 -8.83
CA GLY A 142 -9.19 -5.89 -8.16
C GLY A 142 -9.86 -5.98 -6.80
N MET A 143 -9.49 -7.00 -6.04
CA MET A 143 -9.92 -7.13 -4.65
C MET A 143 -8.72 -7.08 -3.72
N PRO A 144 -8.84 -6.45 -2.54
CA PRO A 144 -7.77 -6.45 -1.54
C PRO A 144 -7.40 -7.87 -1.10
N TYR A 145 -6.12 -8.16 -0.95
CA TYR A 145 -5.61 -9.45 -0.46
C TYR A 145 -6.14 -9.78 0.93
N SER A 146 -6.40 -8.78 1.78
CA SER A 146 -7.02 -8.99 3.09
C SER A 146 -8.37 -9.74 3.04
N ARG A 147 -9.11 -9.70 1.92
CA ARG A 147 -10.35 -10.47 1.72
C ARG A 147 -10.12 -11.90 1.24
N PHE A 148 -8.91 -12.20 0.76
CA PHE A 148 -8.50 -13.49 0.21
C PHE A 148 -7.49 -14.25 1.09
N GLN A 149 -6.89 -13.55 2.04
CA GLN A 149 -5.89 -14.10 2.94
C GLN A 149 -6.48 -15.32 3.67
N ASN A 150 -5.73 -16.42 3.67
CA ASN A 150 -6.20 -17.66 4.25
C ASN A 150 -5.98 -17.60 5.77
N CYS A 151 -7.04 -17.52 6.57
CA CYS A 151 -6.91 -17.57 8.03
C CYS A 151 -6.79 -19.02 8.54
N GLY A 152 -5.87 -19.79 7.96
CA GLY A 152 -5.61 -21.19 8.28
C GLY A 152 -4.22 -21.62 7.81
N ARG A 153 -3.58 -22.54 8.55
CA ARG A 153 -2.20 -22.96 8.26
C ARG A 153 -2.07 -23.69 6.93
N MET A 154 -3.09 -24.46 6.58
CA MET A 154 -3.17 -25.22 5.33
C MET A 154 -4.02 -24.48 4.29
N MET A 155 -3.56 -24.53 3.04
CA MET A 155 -4.30 -24.08 1.87
C MET A 155 -4.67 -25.29 1.01
N ASP A 156 -5.88 -25.31 0.47
CA ASP A 156 -6.22 -26.21 -0.63
C ASP A 156 -5.38 -25.89 -1.88
N GLU A 157 -5.36 -26.80 -2.85
CA GLU A 157 -4.56 -26.66 -4.08
C GLU A 157 -4.89 -25.39 -4.88
N LYS A 158 -6.15 -24.94 -4.88
CA LYS A 158 -6.56 -23.73 -5.60
C LYS A 158 -5.98 -22.49 -4.93
N LYS A 159 -6.18 -22.34 -3.61
CA LYS A 159 -5.63 -21.25 -2.81
C LYS A 159 -4.11 -21.23 -2.86
N TRP A 160 -3.47 -22.40 -2.80
CA TRP A 160 -2.03 -22.53 -2.93
C TRP A 160 -1.51 -22.02 -4.28
N SER A 161 -2.17 -22.42 -5.38
CA SER A 161 -1.82 -21.93 -6.71
C SER A 161 -1.97 -20.41 -6.84
N MET A 162 -3.04 -19.84 -6.28
CA MET A 162 -3.25 -18.39 -6.22
C MET A 162 -2.16 -17.70 -5.39
N GLN A 163 -1.80 -18.26 -4.23
CA GLN A 163 -0.75 -17.72 -3.36
C GLN A 163 0.61 -17.71 -4.06
N ILE A 164 0.97 -18.79 -4.77
CA ILE A 164 2.20 -18.84 -5.58
C ILE A 164 2.22 -17.73 -6.63
N LYS A 165 1.11 -17.52 -7.36
CA LYS A 165 1.02 -16.45 -8.37
C LYS A 165 1.15 -15.07 -7.75
N LEU A 166 0.51 -14.83 -6.60
CA LEU A 166 0.63 -13.57 -5.88
C LEU A 166 2.08 -13.31 -5.44
N VAL A 167 2.76 -14.31 -4.87
CA VAL A 167 4.16 -14.20 -4.44
C VAL A 167 5.09 -13.93 -5.61
N LYS A 168 4.90 -14.60 -6.76
CA LYS A 168 5.65 -14.31 -7.99
C LYS A 168 5.37 -12.90 -8.52
N GLY A 169 4.10 -12.49 -8.51
CA GLY A 169 3.69 -11.14 -8.88
C GLY A 169 4.35 -10.08 -8.01
N PHE A 170 4.46 -10.34 -6.70
CA PHE A 170 5.16 -9.47 -5.76
C PHE A 170 6.66 -9.38 -6.05
N ALA A 171 7.34 -10.49 -6.35
CA ALA A 171 8.73 -10.47 -6.80
C ALA A 171 8.91 -9.65 -8.09
N GLY A 172 7.99 -9.79 -9.05
CA GLY A 172 7.97 -8.99 -10.28
C GLY A 172 7.74 -7.50 -10.02
N PHE A 173 6.88 -7.15 -9.07
CA PHE A 173 6.69 -5.78 -8.60
C PHE A 173 7.98 -5.21 -8.02
N MET A 174 8.66 -5.93 -7.12
CA MET A 174 9.96 -5.51 -6.58
C MET A 174 10.99 -5.29 -7.68
N ALA A 175 11.05 -6.20 -8.66
CA ALA A 175 11.96 -6.09 -9.78
C ALA A 175 11.70 -4.88 -10.70
N LYS A 176 10.45 -4.42 -10.82
CA LYS A 176 10.14 -3.16 -11.52
C LYS A 176 10.76 -1.96 -10.82
N GLY A 177 10.69 -1.91 -9.48
CA GLY A 177 11.34 -0.86 -8.69
C GLY A 177 12.84 -0.77 -8.96
N TRP A 178 13.53 -1.91 -8.94
CA TRP A 178 14.97 -2.02 -9.25
C TRP A 178 15.32 -1.50 -10.66
N ARG A 179 14.56 -1.90 -11.68
CA ARG A 179 14.83 -1.48 -13.07
C ARG A 179 14.49 -0.02 -13.32
N GLY A 180 13.43 0.49 -12.68
CA GLY A 180 13.01 1.89 -12.81
C GLY A 180 14.08 2.91 -12.38
N THR A 181 15.05 2.48 -11.56
CA THR A 181 16.18 3.34 -11.15
C THR A 181 17.38 3.29 -12.09
N LEU A 182 17.50 2.25 -12.92
CA LEU A 182 18.59 2.08 -13.88
C LEU A 182 18.28 2.70 -15.25
N GLY A 183 17.00 2.99 -15.53
CA GLY A 183 16.52 3.45 -16.84
C GLY A 183 16.57 4.96 -17.11
N ASP A 184 17.01 5.79 -16.17
CA ASP A 184 17.14 7.25 -16.37
C ASP A 184 18.51 7.65 -16.99
N ASP A 185 19.41 6.69 -17.31
CA ASP A 185 20.77 6.94 -17.83
C ASP A 185 20.92 6.90 -19.38
N ASP A 186 19.83 6.70 -20.15
CA ASP A 186 19.91 6.59 -21.63
C ASP A 186 19.72 7.95 -22.37
N SER A 187 19.44 9.04 -21.65
CA SER A 187 19.56 10.40 -22.18
C SER A 187 20.98 10.91 -21.97
N GLY A 188 21.85 10.65 -22.94
CA GLY A 188 23.23 11.14 -22.98
C GLY A 188 23.30 12.67 -22.91
N CYS A 189 23.41 13.22 -21.70
CA CYS A 189 23.93 14.55 -21.42
C CYS A 189 24.42 14.60 -19.96
N ASP A 190 25.71 14.92 -19.80
CA ASP A 190 26.35 15.43 -18.59
C ASP A 190 26.31 14.56 -17.32
N GLY A 191 27.27 13.63 -17.22
CA GLY A 191 28.40 13.72 -16.27
C GLY A 191 28.14 13.88 -14.76
N ASN A 192 26.91 13.77 -14.28
CA ASN A 192 26.58 13.81 -12.87
C ASN A 192 25.35 12.93 -12.62
N SER A 193 25.54 11.60 -12.67
CA SER A 193 24.59 10.60 -12.19
C SER A 193 24.39 10.83 -10.69
N GLY A 194 23.53 11.79 -10.35
CA GLY A 194 23.28 12.19 -8.98
C GLY A 194 22.69 11.00 -8.26
N ALA A 195 23.50 10.32 -7.44
CA ALA A 195 23.04 9.22 -6.59
C ALA A 195 21.74 9.64 -5.91
N ARG A 196 20.65 8.93 -6.23
CA ARG A 196 19.31 9.30 -5.79
C ARG A 196 19.32 9.33 -4.26
N LYS A 197 19.02 10.49 -3.68
CA LYS A 197 19.11 10.68 -2.23
C LYS A 197 17.94 9.98 -1.54
N LEU A 198 18.20 9.48 -0.33
CA LEU A 198 17.14 9.06 0.57
C LEU A 198 16.27 10.27 0.92
N THR A 199 14.95 10.12 0.81
CA THR A 199 14.00 11.24 1.00
C THR A 199 12.97 10.90 2.07
N GLY A 200 12.01 11.82 2.29
CA GLY A 200 10.84 11.57 3.11
C GLY A 200 11.09 11.53 4.63
N LYS A 201 10.07 11.10 5.36
CA LYS A 201 10.06 11.02 6.83
C LYS A 201 10.94 9.88 7.32
N VAL A 202 11.01 8.78 6.57
CA VAL A 202 11.75 7.58 6.92
C VAL A 202 13.18 7.67 6.39
N GLY A 203 13.34 7.84 5.08
CA GLY A 203 14.64 7.76 4.39
C GLY A 203 15.67 8.78 4.88
N ALA A 204 15.25 10.03 5.07
CA ALA A 204 16.14 11.08 5.56
C ALA A 204 16.60 10.89 7.02
N ASN A 205 15.93 10.01 7.78
CA ASN A 205 16.12 9.87 9.22
C ASN A 205 16.43 8.43 9.67
N ILE A 206 16.84 7.53 8.75
CA ILE A 206 17.06 6.11 9.06
C ILE A 206 17.98 5.93 10.28
N THR A 207 19.15 6.58 10.29
CA THR A 207 20.14 6.48 11.38
C THR A 207 19.54 6.87 12.72
N ILE A 208 18.97 8.08 12.81
CA ILE A 208 18.37 8.62 14.04
C ILE A 208 17.22 7.72 14.51
N LYS A 209 16.40 7.22 13.58
CA LYS A 209 15.30 6.32 13.89
C LYS A 209 15.80 4.98 14.44
N LEU A 210 16.85 4.41 13.87
CA LEU A 210 17.45 3.16 14.36
C LEU A 210 18.12 3.35 15.73
N GLU A 211 18.80 4.47 15.97
CA GLU A 211 19.37 4.82 17.29
C GLU A 211 18.29 4.87 18.36
N LYS A 212 17.15 5.50 18.06
CA LYS A 212 16.02 5.57 18.97
C LYS A 212 15.43 4.19 19.25
N LEU A 213 15.27 3.35 18.23
CA LEU A 213 14.81 1.96 18.40
C LEU A 213 15.78 1.12 19.25
N ALA A 214 17.08 1.26 19.00
CA ALA A 214 18.13 0.60 19.77
C ALA A 214 18.10 0.94 21.27
N GLN A 215 17.59 2.13 21.63
CA GLN A 215 17.47 2.57 23.01
C GLN A 215 16.11 2.21 23.63
N GLN A 216 15.03 2.32 22.86
CA GLN A 216 13.67 2.40 23.42
C GLN A 216 12.78 1.18 23.15
N LEU A 217 13.17 0.26 22.25
CA LEU A 217 12.38 -0.96 22.03
C LEU A 217 12.21 -1.75 23.34
N PRO A 218 11.04 -2.35 23.58
CA PRO A 218 10.69 -2.85 24.91
C PRO A 218 11.56 -4.03 25.36
N SER A 219 11.97 -4.90 24.43
CA SER A 219 12.76 -6.10 24.75
C SER A 219 14.25 -5.93 24.44
N SER A 220 15.11 -6.55 25.26
CA SER A 220 16.56 -6.55 25.06
C SER A 220 16.98 -7.19 23.71
N PRO A 221 16.37 -8.30 23.26
CA PRO A 221 16.63 -8.86 21.93
C PRO A 221 16.34 -7.87 20.80
N LEU A 222 15.19 -7.16 20.86
CA LEU A 222 14.81 -6.16 19.87
C LEU A 222 15.80 -5.00 19.82
N ARG A 223 16.17 -4.45 20.99
CA ARG A 223 17.21 -3.40 21.08
C ARG A 223 18.56 -3.86 20.53
N THR A 224 18.92 -5.13 20.75
CA THR A 224 20.16 -5.70 20.22
C THR A 224 20.11 -5.84 18.71
N LYS A 225 18.97 -6.30 18.16
CA LYS A 225 18.77 -6.36 16.70
C LYS A 225 18.91 -4.98 16.07
N ALA A 226 18.24 -3.96 16.62
CA ALA A 226 18.34 -2.57 16.14
C ALA A 226 19.79 -2.03 16.20
N ARG A 227 20.54 -2.30 17.29
CA ARG A 227 21.96 -1.91 17.39
C ARG A 227 22.84 -2.60 16.35
N ASN A 228 22.63 -3.89 16.12
CA ASN A 228 23.39 -4.63 15.12
C ASN A 228 23.09 -4.13 13.71
N THR A 229 21.81 -3.89 13.40
CA THR A 229 21.36 -3.29 12.13
C THR A 229 21.98 -1.90 11.92
N LEU A 230 22.01 -1.05 12.96
CA LEU A 230 22.66 0.25 12.91
C LEU A 230 24.17 0.13 12.63
N ALA A 231 24.85 -0.84 13.24
CA ALA A 231 26.29 -1.06 13.04
C ALA A 231 26.64 -1.52 11.61
N THR A 232 25.72 -2.17 10.91
CA THR A 232 25.92 -2.66 9.53
C THR A 232 25.35 -1.71 8.47
N LEU A 233 24.82 -0.55 8.86
CA LEU A 233 24.19 0.42 7.96
C LEU A 233 25.01 0.79 6.71
N PRO A 234 26.36 0.88 6.75
CA PRO A 234 27.16 1.15 5.56
C PRO A 234 26.97 0.15 4.40
N LEU A 235 26.51 -1.07 4.66
CA LEU A 235 26.24 -2.05 3.59
C LEU A 235 25.10 -1.60 2.65
N LEU A 236 24.24 -0.67 3.08
CA LEU A 236 23.18 -0.13 2.22
C LEU A 236 23.71 0.64 1.02
N GLU A 237 24.94 1.14 1.07
CA GLU A 237 25.58 1.86 -0.05
C GLU A 237 25.75 0.95 -1.29
N ASN A 238 25.68 -0.36 -1.11
CA ASN A 238 25.73 -1.33 -2.21
C ASN A 238 24.41 -1.44 -2.99
N LEU A 239 23.30 -0.90 -2.46
CA LEU A 239 21.97 -1.06 -3.03
C LEU A 239 21.52 0.19 -3.79
N PRO A 240 20.78 0.03 -4.89
CA PRO A 240 20.12 1.16 -5.53
C PRO A 240 19.01 1.72 -4.62
N VAL A 241 18.86 3.04 -4.65
CA VAL A 241 17.76 3.74 -3.99
C VAL A 241 16.57 3.79 -4.94
N ILE A 242 15.49 3.08 -4.60
CA ILE A 242 14.28 2.94 -5.40
C ILE A 242 13.07 3.58 -4.72
N LEU A 243 12.02 3.84 -5.49
CA LEU A 243 10.75 4.31 -4.92
C LEU A 243 10.04 3.14 -4.25
N ASN A 244 10.06 3.05 -2.92
CA ASN A 244 9.35 2.02 -2.17
C ASN A 244 7.90 2.47 -1.93
N HIS A 245 6.95 1.51 -1.87
CA HIS A 245 5.53 1.80 -1.63
C HIS A 245 5.25 2.48 -0.28
N GLY A 246 6.02 2.13 0.75
CA GLY A 246 5.88 2.69 2.10
C GLY A 246 4.91 1.94 3.01
N ASP A 247 3.77 1.47 2.50
CA ASP A 247 2.72 0.79 3.29
C ASP A 247 2.22 -0.52 2.62
N ILE A 248 3.05 -1.58 2.63
CA ILE A 248 2.68 -2.87 2.01
C ILE A 248 1.99 -3.76 3.04
N VAL A 249 0.68 -3.60 3.15
CA VAL A 249 -0.21 -4.42 4.00
C VAL A 249 -1.28 -5.12 3.16
N PRO A 250 -1.90 -6.22 3.65
CA PRO A 250 -2.87 -7.00 2.86
C PRO A 250 -4.04 -6.20 2.26
N SER A 251 -4.48 -5.10 2.89
CA SER A 251 -5.55 -4.26 2.37
C SER A 251 -5.14 -3.40 1.17
N ASN A 252 -3.84 -3.15 1.00
CA ASN A 252 -3.30 -2.30 -0.07
C ASN A 252 -2.85 -3.11 -1.29
N ILE A 253 -2.81 -4.44 -1.18
CA ILE A 253 -2.40 -5.35 -2.26
C ILE A 253 -3.66 -5.77 -3.02
N MET A 254 -3.76 -5.39 -4.29
CA MET A 254 -4.92 -5.68 -5.15
C MET A 254 -4.63 -6.89 -6.04
N LEU A 255 -5.53 -7.87 -6.03
CA LEU A 255 -5.41 -9.08 -6.84
C LEU A 255 -6.65 -9.36 -7.69
N ASP A 256 -6.44 -10.14 -8.75
CA ASP A 256 -7.53 -10.73 -9.54
C ASP A 256 -8.16 -11.88 -8.73
N PRO A 257 -9.45 -11.78 -8.37
CA PRO A 257 -10.11 -12.77 -7.52
C PRO A 257 -10.24 -14.15 -8.17
N SER A 258 -10.15 -14.23 -9.50
CA SER A 258 -10.28 -15.46 -10.26
C SER A 258 -8.93 -16.16 -10.46
N THR A 259 -7.85 -15.40 -10.66
CA THR A 259 -6.54 -15.95 -11.01
C THR A 259 -5.53 -15.93 -9.86
N GLY A 260 -5.69 -15.03 -8.89
CA GLY A 260 -4.73 -14.77 -7.82
C GLY A 260 -3.55 -13.89 -8.25
N GLU A 261 -3.61 -13.30 -9.45
CA GLU A 261 -2.54 -12.44 -9.96
C GLU A 261 -2.54 -11.08 -9.28
N LEU A 262 -1.34 -10.56 -8.98
CA LEU A 262 -1.18 -9.20 -8.50
C LEU A 262 -1.56 -8.21 -9.61
N ILE A 263 -2.54 -7.35 -9.34
CA ILE A 263 -2.98 -6.30 -10.25
C ILE A 263 -2.28 -4.97 -9.94
N GLY A 264 -2.10 -4.65 -8.66
CA GLY A 264 -1.56 -3.36 -8.25
C GLY A 264 -1.49 -3.18 -6.75
N LEU A 265 -0.87 -2.08 -6.35
CA LEU A 265 -0.88 -1.60 -4.98
C LEU A 265 -1.58 -0.24 -4.93
N VAL A 266 -2.36 -0.01 -3.88
CA VAL A 266 -3.06 1.26 -3.61
C VAL A 266 -2.48 1.93 -2.38
N ASP A 267 -2.79 3.21 -2.20
CA ASP A 267 -2.33 4.04 -1.08
C ASP A 267 -0.81 4.28 -1.03
N TRP A 268 -0.31 4.93 -2.07
CA TRP A 268 1.10 5.35 -2.20
C TRP A 268 1.44 6.60 -1.35
N ALA A 269 0.64 6.92 -0.33
CA ALA A 269 0.82 8.14 0.46
C ALA A 269 2.12 8.14 1.29
N GLU A 270 2.61 6.95 1.69
CA GLU A 270 3.84 6.77 2.46
C GLU A 270 5.03 6.38 1.56
N ALA A 271 4.90 6.48 0.23
CA ALA A 271 5.95 6.10 -0.69
C ALA A 271 7.18 7.03 -0.59
N GLU A 272 8.36 6.43 -0.56
CA GLU A 272 9.63 7.15 -0.36
C GLU A 272 10.77 6.51 -1.15
N TRP A 273 11.76 7.34 -1.51
CA TRP A 273 13.01 6.84 -2.10
C TRP A 273 13.90 6.23 -1.01
N LEU A 274 14.01 4.91 -1.00
CA LEU A 274 14.71 4.10 0.01
C LEU A 274 15.55 2.99 -0.66
N PRO A 275 16.55 2.41 0.02
CA PRO A 275 17.33 1.31 -0.53
C PRO A 275 16.43 0.13 -0.93
N PHE A 276 16.75 -0.53 -2.03
CA PHE A 276 16.04 -1.72 -2.46
C PHE A 276 15.98 -2.76 -1.34
N GLY A 277 14.78 -3.29 -1.10
CA GLY A 277 14.55 -4.25 -0.04
C GLY A 277 13.84 -3.68 1.19
N THR A 278 13.76 -2.36 1.33
CA THR A 278 13.16 -1.72 2.52
C THR A 278 11.68 -2.09 2.70
N CYS A 279 10.90 -2.24 1.62
CA CYS A 279 9.51 -2.70 1.74
C CYS A 279 9.32 -4.24 1.72
N LEU A 280 10.39 -5.05 1.82
CA LEU A 280 10.29 -6.51 1.81
C LEU A 280 9.62 -7.10 3.05
N TYR A 281 9.36 -6.31 4.09
CA TYR A 281 8.46 -6.73 5.17
C TYR A 281 7.07 -7.13 4.63
N GLY A 282 6.65 -6.57 3.49
CA GLY A 282 5.41 -6.94 2.81
C GLY A 282 5.36 -8.40 2.35
N LEU A 283 6.51 -9.04 2.12
CA LEU A 283 6.57 -10.47 1.82
C LEU A 283 6.03 -11.30 2.99
N GLU A 284 6.34 -10.94 4.25
CA GLU A 284 5.92 -11.72 5.41
C GLU A 284 4.38 -11.80 5.49
N HIS A 285 3.67 -10.73 5.11
CA HIS A 285 2.22 -10.74 4.98
C HIS A 285 1.67 -11.73 3.92
N LEU A 286 2.48 -12.13 2.94
CA LEU A 286 2.13 -13.14 1.94
C LEU A 286 2.44 -14.57 2.41
N LEU A 287 3.11 -14.72 3.56
CA LEU A 287 3.57 -16.01 4.08
C LEU A 287 2.75 -16.48 5.29
N GLY A 288 1.83 -15.65 5.77
CA GLY A 288 0.99 -15.93 6.91
C GLY A 288 -0.12 -14.91 7.07
N TRP A 289 -0.71 -14.88 8.26
CA TRP A 289 -1.70 -13.88 8.67
C TRP A 289 -1.50 -13.52 10.15
N LEU A 290 -1.96 -12.32 10.52
CA LEU A 290 -2.03 -11.91 11.92
C LEU A 290 -3.36 -12.37 12.50
N ASP A 291 -3.32 -13.36 13.39
CA ASP A 291 -4.47 -13.79 14.17
C ASP A 291 -4.63 -12.86 15.37
N LEU A 292 -5.69 -12.04 15.36
CA LEU A 292 -5.99 -11.13 16.47
C LEU A 292 -6.60 -11.85 17.67
N GLY A 293 -6.93 -13.14 17.55
CA GLY A 293 -7.52 -13.95 18.61
C GLY A 293 -8.91 -13.46 19.05
N THR A 294 -9.30 -13.87 20.26
CA THR A 294 -10.46 -13.32 20.98
C THR A 294 -10.03 -12.10 21.81
N SER A 295 -10.97 -11.31 22.33
CA SER A 295 -10.71 -10.01 22.99
C SER A 295 -9.64 -10.01 24.11
N ASP A 296 -9.29 -11.17 24.67
CA ASP A 296 -8.27 -11.31 25.74
C ASP A 296 -6.97 -11.99 25.27
N ALA A 297 -6.91 -12.51 24.05
CA ALA A 297 -5.71 -13.15 23.50
C ALA A 297 -4.75 -12.10 22.94
N ARG A 298 -3.45 -12.36 23.06
CA ARG A 298 -2.46 -11.54 22.36
C ARG A 298 -2.53 -11.85 20.87
N PRO A 299 -2.34 -10.83 20.00
CA PRO A 299 -2.22 -11.08 18.58
C PRO A 299 -1.04 -12.02 18.32
N GLN A 300 -1.20 -12.93 17.36
CA GLN A 300 -0.18 -13.89 16.97
C GLN A 300 -0.01 -13.88 15.46
N PHE A 301 1.22 -13.72 14.98
CA PHE A 301 1.48 -13.90 13.56
C PHE A 301 1.69 -15.38 13.25
N VAL A 302 0.91 -15.93 12.34
CA VAL A 302 0.93 -17.36 12.00
C VAL A 302 1.34 -17.55 10.55
N TYR A 303 2.52 -18.14 10.35
CA TYR A 303 2.96 -18.60 9.04
C TYR A 303 2.16 -19.82 8.55
N TYR A 304 1.97 -19.91 7.23
CA TYR A 304 1.45 -21.11 6.58
C TYR A 304 2.42 -22.28 6.72
N ASP A 305 1.92 -23.52 6.72
CA ASP A 305 2.78 -24.72 6.87
C ASP A 305 3.85 -24.83 5.77
N ARG A 306 3.55 -24.28 4.58
CA ARG A 306 4.45 -24.23 3.42
C ARG A 306 5.06 -22.84 3.19
N ALA A 307 5.16 -22.00 4.21
CA ALA A 307 5.71 -20.65 4.08
C ALA A 307 7.13 -20.62 3.51
N GLU A 308 8.01 -21.56 3.88
CA GLU A 308 9.36 -21.66 3.30
C GLU A 308 9.34 -21.89 1.78
N GLN A 309 8.41 -22.71 1.29
CA GLN A 309 8.28 -22.93 -0.17
C GLN A 309 7.83 -21.65 -0.88
N LEU A 310 6.99 -20.83 -0.26
CA LEU A 310 6.64 -19.52 -0.80
C LEU A 310 7.83 -18.55 -0.76
N ARG A 311 8.67 -18.57 0.28
CA ARG A 311 9.92 -17.80 0.33
C ARG A 311 10.85 -18.21 -0.81
N GLU A 312 11.04 -19.51 -1.04
CA GLU A 312 11.83 -20.04 -2.16
C GLU A 312 11.29 -19.55 -3.50
N VAL A 313 9.97 -19.64 -3.72
CA VAL A 313 9.32 -19.13 -4.93
C VAL A 313 9.59 -17.64 -5.14
N PHE A 314 9.49 -16.83 -4.08
CA PHE A 314 9.79 -15.39 -4.16
C PHE A 314 11.23 -15.14 -4.59
N TRP A 315 12.20 -15.74 -3.90
CA TRP A 315 13.61 -15.49 -4.14
C TRP A 315 14.07 -16.01 -5.49
N GLU A 316 13.55 -17.17 -5.93
CA GLU A 316 13.84 -17.72 -7.24
C GLU A 316 13.29 -16.81 -8.36
N GLU A 317 12.04 -16.34 -8.23
CA GLU A 317 11.46 -15.40 -9.19
C GLU A 317 12.23 -14.07 -9.21
N LEU A 318 12.61 -13.54 -8.04
CA LEU A 318 13.39 -12.31 -7.95
C LEU A 318 14.77 -12.46 -8.60
N ARG A 319 15.43 -13.61 -8.37
CA ARG A 319 16.73 -13.96 -8.98
C ARG A 319 16.60 -14.09 -10.50
N ILE A 320 15.51 -14.65 -11.02
CA ILE A 320 15.26 -14.72 -12.46
C ILE A 320 15.13 -13.31 -13.05
N GLN A 321 14.44 -12.41 -12.35
CA GLN A 321 14.18 -11.05 -12.84
C GLN A 321 15.33 -10.06 -12.62
N ILE A 322 16.18 -10.31 -11.62
CA ILE A 322 17.35 -9.50 -11.26
C ILE A 322 18.51 -10.45 -10.91
N PRO A 323 19.19 -11.07 -11.89
CA PRO A 323 20.23 -12.06 -11.63
C PRO A 323 21.36 -11.59 -10.71
N GLU A 324 21.69 -10.30 -10.76
CA GLU A 324 22.73 -9.66 -9.95
C GLU A 324 22.33 -9.43 -8.49
N VAL A 325 21.05 -9.51 -8.12
CA VAL A 325 20.56 -9.22 -6.75
C VAL A 325 21.24 -10.11 -5.71
N MET A 326 21.58 -11.35 -6.10
CA MET A 326 22.23 -12.32 -5.23
C MET A 326 23.63 -11.90 -4.80
N ARG A 327 24.32 -11.03 -5.55
CA ARG A 327 25.62 -10.48 -5.15
C ARG A 327 25.51 -9.59 -3.91
N TRP A 328 24.34 -8.99 -3.72
CA TRP A 328 24.08 -8.02 -2.66
C TRP A 328 23.05 -8.54 -1.66
N ILE A 329 22.85 -9.86 -1.58
CA ILE A 329 21.80 -10.46 -0.76
C ILE A 329 21.89 -10.01 0.70
N ASP A 330 23.09 -9.93 1.28
CA ASP A 330 23.27 -9.45 2.66
C ASP A 330 22.81 -7.99 2.84
N SER A 331 23.04 -7.16 1.82
CA SER A 331 22.59 -5.75 1.83
C SER A 331 21.07 -5.68 1.67
N VAL A 332 20.46 -6.53 0.84
CA VAL A 332 19.00 -6.64 0.69
C VAL A 332 18.35 -7.11 1.98
N MET A 333 18.92 -8.12 2.64
CA MET A 333 18.44 -8.62 3.93
C MET A 333 18.58 -7.57 5.04
N LEU A 334 19.65 -6.77 5.01
CA LEU A 334 19.77 -5.61 5.89
C LEU A 334 18.67 -4.58 5.62
N ALA A 335 18.42 -4.22 4.35
CA ALA A 335 17.36 -3.29 3.99
C ALA A 335 15.98 -3.80 4.42
N ARG A 336 15.71 -5.10 4.27
CA ARG A 336 14.49 -5.75 4.80
C ARG A 336 14.37 -5.56 6.31
N ASP A 337 15.43 -5.85 7.06
CA ASP A 337 15.41 -5.73 8.52
C ASP A 337 15.20 -4.28 8.97
N ILE A 338 15.78 -3.31 8.25
CA ILE A 338 15.53 -1.89 8.46
C ILE A 338 14.07 -1.56 8.19
N GLY A 339 13.50 -2.05 7.10
CA GLY A 339 12.08 -1.95 6.80
C GLY A 339 11.18 -2.43 7.93
N ILE A 340 11.42 -3.65 8.40
CA ILE A 340 10.68 -4.26 9.52
C ILE A 340 10.80 -3.40 10.79
N LEU A 341 12.02 -2.98 11.15
CA LEU A 341 12.28 -2.15 12.32
C LEU A 341 11.60 -0.78 12.22
N LEU A 342 11.63 -0.12 11.07
CA LEU A 342 11.08 1.21 10.90
C LEU A 342 9.55 1.19 10.81
N TRP A 343 8.98 0.16 10.19
CA TRP A 343 7.53 0.02 10.04
C TRP A 343 6.85 -0.44 11.33
N PHE A 344 7.36 -1.49 11.98
CA PHE A 344 6.75 -2.09 13.18
C PHE A 344 7.38 -1.63 14.49
N GLY A 345 8.53 -0.95 14.46
CA GLY A 345 9.17 -0.41 15.67
C GLY A 345 8.63 0.96 16.10
N TYR A 346 7.81 1.60 15.27
CA TYR A 346 7.19 2.87 15.58
C TYR A 346 5.67 2.73 15.57
N ALA A 347 5.04 3.35 16.56
CA ALA A 347 3.59 3.40 16.60
C ALA A 347 3.07 4.43 15.60
N TRP A 348 1.91 4.12 15.01
CA TRP A 348 1.24 4.95 14.02
C TRP A 348 0.18 5.83 14.70
N ASP A 349 0.63 6.94 15.29
CA ASP A 349 -0.22 7.87 16.02
C ASP A 349 -0.70 8.97 15.07
N GLU A 350 -1.81 8.74 14.36
CA GLU A 350 -2.43 9.74 13.48
C GLU A 350 -1.50 10.21 12.34
N GLY A 351 -0.74 9.27 11.76
CA GLY A 351 0.27 9.55 10.73
C GLY A 351 1.59 10.09 11.27
N ARG A 352 1.77 10.15 12.60
CA ARG A 352 3.06 10.45 13.24
C ARG A 352 3.80 9.15 13.54
N ILE A 353 5.01 9.04 12.97
CA ILE A 353 5.93 7.91 13.19
C ILE A 353 7.08 8.39 14.08
N ASN A 354 6.75 8.84 15.29
CA ASN A 354 7.71 9.46 16.22
C ASN A 354 7.80 8.76 17.57
N ARG A 355 6.81 7.94 17.96
CA ARG A 355 6.81 7.15 19.19
C ARG A 355 7.26 5.71 18.91
N VAL A 356 8.16 5.16 19.73
CA VAL A 356 8.53 3.74 19.66
C VAL A 356 7.42 2.90 20.26
N VAL A 357 7.12 1.77 19.64
CA VAL A 357 6.06 0.84 20.09
C VAL A 357 6.27 0.37 21.54
N ASN A 358 5.16 0.14 22.24
CA ASN A 358 5.15 -0.34 23.61
C ASN A 358 4.20 -1.53 23.81
N SER A 359 4.45 -2.32 24.85
CA SER A 359 3.75 -3.58 25.11
C SER A 359 2.30 -3.44 25.58
N LYS A 360 1.82 -2.22 25.84
CA LYS A 360 0.44 -1.97 26.30
C LYS A 360 -0.49 -1.64 25.15
N GLU A 361 -0.02 -0.86 24.18
CA GLU A 361 -0.87 -0.26 23.14
C GLU A 361 -0.60 -0.85 21.75
N ASP A 362 0.61 -1.35 21.51
CA ASP A 362 1.10 -1.68 20.16
C ASP A 362 1.43 -3.19 20.05
N ALA A 363 0.51 -4.02 20.53
CA ALA A 363 0.73 -5.47 20.64
C ALA A 363 0.84 -6.15 19.25
N GLU A 364 0.06 -5.70 18.26
CA GLU A 364 0.11 -6.21 16.89
C GLU A 364 1.45 -5.93 16.23
N GLU A 365 1.93 -4.69 16.37
CA GLU A 365 3.19 -4.25 15.80
C GLU A 365 4.36 -4.98 16.46
N LEU A 366 4.32 -5.17 17.78
CA LEU A 366 5.35 -5.92 18.51
C LEU A 366 5.41 -7.40 18.13
N GLU A 367 4.26 -8.03 17.93
CA GLU A 367 4.19 -9.42 17.46
C GLU A 367 4.85 -9.56 16.09
N CYS A 368 4.40 -8.76 15.11
CA CYS A 368 5.01 -8.74 13.77
C CYS A 368 6.52 -8.45 13.84
N LEU A 369 6.93 -7.49 14.68
CA LEU A 369 8.34 -7.12 14.84
C LEU A 369 9.19 -8.29 15.36
N GLU A 370 8.71 -9.02 16.37
CA GLU A 370 9.43 -10.17 16.95
C GLU A 370 9.47 -11.36 15.97
N VAL A 371 8.36 -11.66 15.32
CA VAL A 371 8.24 -12.80 14.38
C VAL A 371 9.02 -12.54 13.09
N PHE A 372 8.90 -11.36 12.48
CA PHE A 372 9.53 -11.08 11.18
C PHE A 372 11.05 -10.90 11.29
N LEU A 373 11.56 -10.50 12.47
CA LEU A 373 12.99 -10.45 12.75
C LEU A 373 13.56 -11.81 13.22
N ASN A 374 12.75 -12.88 13.21
CA ASN A 374 13.10 -14.23 13.65
C ASN A 374 13.66 -14.26 15.09
N LEU A 375 13.01 -13.55 16.02
CA LEU A 375 13.47 -13.46 17.42
C LEU A 375 12.80 -14.47 18.35
N GLU A 376 11.74 -15.14 17.92
CA GLU A 376 11.00 -16.12 18.72
C GLU A 376 11.81 -17.38 19.07
N ASP A 377 12.67 -17.85 18.16
CA ASP A 377 13.54 -19.02 18.38
C ASP A 377 14.43 -18.89 19.63
N ARG A 378 14.69 -17.66 20.09
CA ARG A 378 15.52 -17.40 21.28
C ARG A 378 14.73 -17.44 22.60
N ARG A 379 13.41 -17.28 22.60
CA ARG A 379 12.58 -17.41 23.81
C ARG A 379 12.42 -18.87 24.24
N ALA A 380 12.38 -19.80 23.30
CA ALA A 380 12.34 -21.24 23.57
C ALA A 380 13.66 -21.72 24.21
N MET A 381 14.79 -21.18 23.74
CA MET A 381 16.13 -21.51 24.27
C MET A 381 16.45 -20.85 25.61
N ALA A 382 15.81 -19.73 25.97
CA ALA A 382 16.00 -19.05 27.26
C ALA A 382 15.13 -19.60 28.40
N LYS A 383 14.27 -20.60 28.11
CA LYS A 383 13.44 -21.32 29.08
C LYS A 383 13.95 -22.74 29.37
N LEU A 384 15.05 -23.15 28.72
CA LEU A 384 15.87 -24.32 29.05
C LEU A 384 17.13 -23.83 29.78
#